data_AF-A0A660YI28-F1
#
_entry.id   AF-A0A660YI28-F1
#
_cell.length_a   1.000
_cell.length_b   1.000
_cell.length_c   1.000
_cell.angle_alpha   90.00
_cell.angle_beta   90.00
_cell.angle_gamma   90.00
#
_symmetry.space_group_name_H-M   'P 1'
#
loop_
_entity.id
_entity.type
_entity.pdbx_description
1 polymer ?
#
loop_
_entity_poly.entity_id
_entity_poly.type
_entity_poly.pdbx_seq_one_letter_code
_entity_poly.pdbx_strand_id
1 'polypeptide(L)'
;MYSENTNNFDNTSEILYPPGTITSATIKEAVKICSTPFYLYDGSMIEKKCRELKRMPNAFGLTVRFAIKANPSKSVLQLIDRQGLMFEAGSLNEV
;
A
#
# COMPACT_ATOMS: atom_id res chain seq x y z
N MET A 1 38.33 -6.35 14.69
CA MET A 1 37.04 -6.89 15.14
C MET A 1 36.15 -5.71 15.47
N TYR A 2 35.34 -5.27 14.51
CA TYR A 2 34.34 -4.24 14.74
C TYR A 2 33.07 -4.92 15.23
N SER A 3 32.59 -4.51 16.40
CA SER A 3 31.34 -4.99 16.99
C SER A 3 30.18 -4.50 16.13
N GLU A 4 29.46 -5.43 15.50
CA GLU A 4 28.21 -5.15 14.82
C GLU A 4 27.16 -4.77 15.88
N ASN A 5 26.71 -3.51 15.82
CA ASN A 5 25.58 -3.03 16.60
C ASN A 5 24.31 -3.48 15.87
N THR A 6 23.86 -4.71 16.16
CA THR A 6 22.56 -5.23 15.71
C THR A 6 21.45 -4.56 16.51
N ASN A 7 21.15 -3.30 16.18
CA ASN A 7 19.98 -2.62 16.70
C ASN A 7 18.74 -3.11 15.95
N ASN A 8 18.12 -4.13 16.55
CA ASN A 8 16.69 -4.43 16.58
C ASN A 8 15.81 -3.55 15.69
N PHE A 9 15.55 -4.03 14.47
CA PHE A 9 14.45 -3.58 13.61
C PHE A 9 13.21 -4.48 13.74
N ASP A 10 13.07 -5.17 14.87
CA ASP A 10 11.89 -5.96 15.19
C ASP A 10 11.13 -5.34 16.36
N ASN A 11 9.81 -5.16 16.14
CA ASN A 11 8.78 -4.81 17.13
C ASN A 11 8.29 -3.35 17.20
N THR A 12 8.07 -2.69 16.07
CA THR A 12 6.78 -2.00 15.94
C THR A 12 5.87 -2.95 15.20
N SER A 13 5.04 -3.66 15.95
CA SER A 13 3.76 -4.21 15.49
C SER A 13 3.32 -3.49 14.22
N GLU A 14 3.48 -4.17 13.07
CA GLU A 14 2.64 -3.90 11.92
C GLU A 14 1.23 -4.05 12.46
N ILE A 15 0.64 -2.93 12.88
CA ILE A 15 -0.80 -2.85 13.01
C ILE A 15 -1.23 -2.98 11.56
N LEU A 16 -1.42 -4.23 11.13
CA LEU A 16 -2.17 -4.60 9.96
C LEU A 16 -3.58 -4.11 10.26
N TYR A 17 -3.79 -2.79 10.16
CA TYR A 17 -5.11 -2.25 10.07
C TYR A 17 -5.70 -2.98 8.87
N PRO A 18 -6.77 -3.77 9.04
CA PRO A 18 -7.47 -4.26 7.88
C PRO A 18 -7.79 -3.03 7.02
N PRO A 19 -7.68 -3.12 5.69
CA PRO A 19 -8.04 -2.03 4.81
C PRO A 19 -9.38 -1.47 5.31
N GLY A 20 -9.33 -0.20 5.70
CA GLY A 20 -10.37 0.46 6.47
C GLY A 20 -10.83 1.70 5.74
N THR A 21 -12.12 1.98 5.82
CA THR A 21 -12.69 3.19 5.23
C THR A 21 -12.27 4.41 6.04
N ILE A 22 -11.85 5.47 5.34
CA ILE A 22 -11.47 6.72 6.01
C ILE A 22 -12.74 7.44 6.48
N THR A 23 -12.77 7.78 7.78
CA THR A 23 -13.85 8.54 8.42
C THR A 23 -13.27 9.73 9.19
N SER A 24 -14.12 10.67 9.59
CA SER A 24 -13.69 11.79 10.44
C SER A 24 -13.10 11.34 11.77
N ALA A 25 -13.52 10.18 12.30
CA ALA A 25 -12.97 9.61 13.53
C ALA A 25 -11.55 9.06 13.31
N THR A 26 -11.32 8.31 12.21
CA THR A 26 -10.00 7.77 11.90
C THR A 26 -8.99 8.87 11.58
N ILE A 27 -9.42 9.95 10.93
CA ILE A 27 -8.57 11.13 10.68
C ILE A 27 -8.11 11.76 12.00
N LYS A 28 -9.05 11.98 12.94
CA LYS A 28 -8.72 12.54 14.26
C LYS A 28 -7.74 11.67 15.03
N GLU A 29 -7.87 10.35 14.92
CA GLU A 29 -6.93 9.43 15.57
C GLU A 29 -5.56 9.45 14.90
N ALA A 30 -5.52 9.44 13.55
CA ALA A 30 -4.28 9.54 12.79
C ALA A 30 -3.47 10.80 13.14
N VAL A 31 -4.11 11.94 13.37
CA VAL A 31 -3.44 13.20 13.77
C VAL A 31 -2.80 13.12 15.16
N LYS A 32 -3.30 12.26 16.06
CA LYS A 32 -2.70 12.11 17.40
C LYS A 32 -1.43 11.26 17.35
N ILE A 33 -1.39 10.28 16.46
CA ILE A 33 -0.28 9.32 16.33
C ILE A 33 0.78 9.78 15.31
N CYS A 34 0.37 10.61 14.34
CA CYS A 34 1.24 11.14 13.29
C CYS A 34 1.27 12.68 13.35
N SER A 35 2.47 13.26 13.37
CA SER A 35 2.63 14.71 13.22
C SER A 35 2.25 15.15 11.79
N THR A 36 1.64 16.33 11.65
CA THR A 36 1.28 16.90 10.35
C THR A 36 2.47 17.60 9.68
N PRO A 37 2.55 17.60 8.33
CA PRO A 37 1.64 16.95 7.38
C PRO A 37 1.94 15.45 7.20
N PHE A 38 0.90 14.65 7.02
CA PHE A 38 1.01 13.24 6.64
C PHE A 38 -0.05 12.86 5.60
N TYR A 39 0.20 11.80 4.84
CA TYR A 39 -0.77 11.21 3.93
C TYR A 39 -1.51 10.05 4.62
N LEU A 40 -2.82 9.96 4.38
CA LEU A 40 -3.67 8.87 4.85
C LEU A 40 -4.39 8.26 3.65
N TYR A 41 -4.22 6.95 3.45
CA TYR A 41 -4.80 6.22 2.31
C TYR A 41 -5.96 5.32 2.77
N ASP A 42 -7.03 5.27 1.98
CA ASP A 42 -8.15 4.34 2.18
C ASP A 42 -7.84 2.98 1.55
N GLY A 43 -7.48 2.01 2.39
CA GLY A 43 -7.16 0.66 1.93
C GLY A 43 -8.37 -0.05 1.30
N SER A 44 -9.56 0.10 1.88
CA SER A 44 -10.79 -0.54 1.38
C SER A 44 -11.13 -0.07 -0.03
N MET A 45 -10.92 1.23 -0.29
CA MET A 45 -11.09 1.81 -1.61
C MET A 45 -10.08 1.24 -2.61
N ILE A 46 -8.80 1.15 -2.23
CA ILE A 46 -7.76 0.58 -3.09
C ILE A 46 -8.12 -0.86 -3.49
N GLU A 47 -8.50 -1.70 -2.53
CA GLU A 47 -8.89 -3.07 -2.83
C GLU A 47 -10.14 -3.15 -3.70
N LYS A 48 -11.16 -2.31 -3.42
CA LYS A 48 -12.37 -2.24 -4.23
C LYS A 48 -12.03 -1.91 -5.68
N LYS A 49 -11.13 -0.95 -5.92
CA LYS A 49 -10.66 -0.58 -7.26
C LYS A 49 -9.90 -1.71 -7.93
N CYS A 50 -9.03 -2.42 -7.21
CA CYS A 50 -8.35 -3.60 -7.74
C CYS A 50 -9.37 -4.67 -8.19
N ARG A 51 -10.41 -4.94 -7.39
CA ARG A 51 -11.47 -5.89 -7.74
C ARG A 51 -12.31 -5.44 -8.93
N GLU A 52 -12.66 -4.15 -9.01
CA GLU A 52 -13.39 -3.56 -10.13
C GLU A 52 -12.60 -3.70 -11.44
N LEU A 53 -11.32 -3.34 -11.44
CA LEU A 53 -10.45 -3.41 -12.62
C LEU A 53 -10.30 -4.84 -13.14
N LYS A 54 -10.05 -5.81 -12.25
CA LYS A 54 -9.95 -7.22 -12.63
C LYS A 54 -11.25 -7.80 -13.21
N ARG A 55 -12.41 -7.23 -12.85
CA ARG A 55 -13.72 -7.67 -13.34
C ARG A 55 -14.18 -6.93 -14.59
N MET A 56 -13.37 -6.00 -15.12
CA MET A 56 -13.73 -5.28 -16.33
C MET A 56 -13.96 -6.26 -17.49
N PRO A 57 -15.07 -6.10 -18.24
CA PRO A 57 -15.35 -6.93 -19.40
C PRO A 57 -14.19 -6.88 -20.38
N ASN A 58 -13.74 -8.05 -20.84
CA ASN A 58 -12.66 -8.18 -21.80
C ASN A 58 -12.93 -9.41 -22.69
N ALA A 59 -12.52 -9.33 -23.95
CA ALA A 59 -12.76 -10.39 -24.94
C ALA A 59 -11.66 -11.46 -24.98
N PHE A 60 -10.45 -11.14 -24.51
CA PHE A 60 -9.24 -11.97 -24.71
C PHE A 60 -8.37 -12.11 -23.45
N GLY A 61 -8.94 -11.96 -22.25
CA GLY A 61 -8.20 -11.88 -20.99
C GLY A 61 -7.75 -10.45 -20.68
N LEU A 62 -7.67 -10.11 -19.40
CA LEU A 62 -7.22 -8.81 -18.92
C LEU A 62 -6.17 -9.00 -17.82
N THR A 63 -4.98 -8.45 -18.05
CA THR A 63 -3.93 -8.35 -17.02
C THR A 63 -3.84 -6.90 -16.58
N VAL A 64 -4.20 -6.63 -15.33
CA VAL A 64 -4.15 -5.29 -14.74
C VAL A 64 -2.77 -5.09 -14.11
N ARG A 65 -2.10 -3.99 -14.49
CA ARG A 65 -0.80 -3.59 -13.91
C ARG A 65 -0.93 -2.23 -13.23
N PHE A 66 -0.43 -2.11 -12.00
CA PHE A 66 -0.36 -0.86 -11.28
C PHE A 66 0.92 -0.11 -11.63
N ALA A 67 0.81 1.14 -12.04
CA ALA A 67 1.98 1.99 -12.31
C ALA A 67 2.59 2.48 -10.99
N ILE A 68 3.80 2.02 -10.65
CA ILE A 68 4.44 2.31 -9.35
C ILE A 68 4.62 3.81 -9.12
N LYS A 69 4.95 4.57 -10.18
CA LYS A 69 5.08 6.04 -10.14
C LYS A 69 3.83 6.77 -9.62
N ALA A 70 2.65 6.15 -9.63
CA ALA A 70 1.44 6.74 -9.07
C ALA A 70 1.47 6.77 -7.53
N ASN A 71 2.05 5.75 -6.90
CA ASN A 71 2.28 5.69 -5.46
C ASN A 71 3.30 4.59 -5.12
N PRO A 72 4.57 4.92 -4.83
CA PRO A 72 5.62 3.94 -4.53
C PRO A 72 5.64 3.49 -3.05
N SER A 73 4.63 3.84 -2.24
CA SER A 73 4.56 3.41 -0.85
C SER A 73 4.53 1.89 -0.74
N LYS A 74 5.50 1.31 -0.02
CA LYS A 74 5.63 -0.14 0.17
C LYS A 74 4.33 -0.80 0.68
N SER A 75 3.63 -0.17 1.61
CA SER A 75 2.37 -0.71 2.16
C SER A 75 1.24 -0.72 1.14
N VAL A 76 1.18 0.28 0.25
CA VAL A 76 0.21 0.33 -0.86
C VAL A 76 0.56 -0.74 -1.91
N LEU A 77 1.84 -0.88 -2.26
CA LEU A 77 2.28 -1.92 -3.19
C LEU A 77 1.98 -3.33 -2.65
N GLN A 78 2.28 -3.60 -1.39
CA GLN A 78 1.92 -4.88 -0.73
C GLN A 78 0.40 -5.13 -0.72
N LEU A 79 -0.41 -4.08 -0.49
CA LEU A 79 -1.86 -4.21 -0.55
C LEU A 79 -2.33 -4.59 -1.96
N ILE A 80 -1.79 -3.93 -2.99
CA ILE A 80 -2.11 -4.19 -4.40
C ILE A 80 -1.64 -5.58 -4.85
N ASP A 81 -0.45 -6.00 -4.42
CA ASP A 81 0.12 -7.32 -4.67
C ASP A 81 -0.76 -8.43 -4.09
N ARG A 82 -1.25 -8.26 -2.86
CA ARG A 82 -2.24 -9.17 -2.23
C ARG A 82 -3.56 -9.24 -3.01
N GLN A 83 -3.92 -8.20 -3.77
CA GLN A 83 -5.07 -8.24 -4.68
C GLN A 83 -4.74 -8.92 -6.03
N GLY A 84 -3.50 -9.33 -6.28
CA GLY A 84 -3.09 -10.07 -7.47
C GLY A 84 -2.97 -9.22 -8.73
N LEU A 85 -2.68 -7.93 -8.60
CA LEU A 85 -2.31 -7.07 -9.74
C LEU A 85 -0.80 -7.21 -9.99
N MET A 86 -0.38 -7.03 -11.26
CA MET A 86 1.04 -6.89 -11.57
C MET A 86 1.49 -5.43 -11.39
N PHE A 87 2.79 -5.18 -11.53
CA PHE A 87 3.36 -3.83 -11.45
C PHE A 87 4.01 -3.38 -12.76
N GLU A 88 3.87 -2.09 -13.07
CA GLU A 88 4.60 -1.39 -14.11
C GLU A 88 5.61 -0.45 -13.43
N ALA A 89 6.88 -0.81 -13.58
CA ALA A 89 8.03 -0.06 -13.07
C ALA A 89 8.59 0.81 -14.19
N GLY A 90 8.76 2.10 -13.92
CA GLY A 90 9.34 3.08 -14.84
C GLY A 90 10.84 3.31 -14.63
N SER A 91 11.44 2.71 -13.58
CA SER A 91 12.87 2.82 -13.28
C SER A 91 13.42 1.54 -12.63
N LEU A 92 14.75 1.38 -12.63
CA LEU A 92 15.41 0.23 -11.99
C LEU A 92 15.15 0.15 -10.48
N ASN A 93 14.96 1.28 -9.82
CA ASN A 93 14.69 1.35 -8.37
C ASN A 93 13.26 0.88 -8.01
N GLU A 94 12.43 0.56 -9.00
CA GLU A 94 11.04 0.10 -8.83
C GLU A 94 10.85 -1.39 -9.18
N VAL A 95 11.94 -2.11 -9.51
CA VAL A 95 11.95 -3.55 -9.86
C VAL A 95 12.49 -4.37 -8.68
#